data_AF-A0A967F2W6-F1
#
_entry.id   AF-A0A967F2W6-F1
#
_cell.length_a   1.000
_cell.length_b   1.000
_cell.length_c   1.000
_cell.angle_alpha   90.00
_cell.angle_beta   90.00
_cell.angle_gamma   90.00
#
_symmetry.space_group_name_H-M   'P 1'
#
loop_
_entity.id
_entity.type
_entity.pdbx_description
1 polymer ?
#
loop_
_entity_poly.entity_id
_entity_poly.type
_entity_poly.pdbx_seq_one_letter_code
_entity_poly.pdbx_strand_id
1 'polypeptide(L)'
;MQIPPPKTFGNQAPKPRIVQYRNKRYSVRLEPIYWQTLEVLAERQRLRLGRFVAELAERYDGPNFSSYLRVFCMLEGEQALARETLGPTHHGLLDVVTNCPNPGLILSRYRTVIAYNSAFGEWLGPADVAVIGAELTTLVQIRTRRSLSEVWQDLVNGREAKSEAKLLYVAPGRVNAAQATILALRSQTYQEFYAVMWLSLQAKRPSLSGNLPVPPSRASLDE
;
A
#
# COMPACT_ATOMS: atom_id res chain seq x y z
N MET A 1 -34.00 -14.31 -1.18
CA MET A 1 -33.33 -15.35 -0.37
C MET A 1 -32.71 -14.66 0.84
N GLN A 2 -33.09 -15.04 2.07
CA GLN A 2 -32.37 -14.61 3.27
C GLN A 2 -31.17 -15.54 3.45
N ILE A 3 -29.96 -14.99 3.42
CA ILE A 3 -28.74 -15.74 3.76
C ILE A 3 -28.71 -15.80 5.30
N PRO A 4 -28.93 -16.98 5.93
CA PRO A 4 -28.88 -17.07 7.38
C PRO A 4 -27.45 -16.77 7.84
N PRO A 5 -27.26 -16.01 8.94
CA PRO A 5 -25.93 -15.74 9.46
C PRO A 5 -25.28 -17.09 9.83
N PRO A 6 -24.04 -17.34 9.40
CA PRO A 6 -23.31 -18.54 9.81
C PRO A 6 -23.31 -18.68 11.34
N LYS A 7 -23.49 -19.91 11.85
CA LYS A 7 -23.59 -20.18 13.30
C LYS A 7 -22.39 -19.64 14.11
N THR A 8 -21.25 -19.42 13.46
CA THR A 8 -20.04 -18.80 13.99
C THR A 8 -20.19 -17.34 14.44
N PHE A 9 -21.22 -16.62 14.00
CA PHE A 9 -21.46 -15.22 14.36
C PHE A 9 -22.19 -15.02 15.69
N GLY A 10 -22.73 -16.08 16.31
CA GLY A 10 -23.60 -16.00 17.48
C GLY A 10 -23.00 -15.36 18.74
N ASN A 11 -21.66 -15.24 18.82
CA ASN A 11 -20.96 -14.61 19.95
C ASN A 11 -20.11 -13.40 19.52
N GLN A 12 -20.44 -12.73 18.41
CA GLN A 12 -19.68 -11.59 17.90
C GLN A 12 -20.25 -10.22 18.30
N ALA A 13 -21.15 -10.14 19.29
CA ALA A 13 -21.64 -8.85 19.77
C ALA A 13 -20.48 -7.99 20.35
N PRO A 14 -20.40 -6.68 20.04
CA PRO A 14 -19.32 -5.82 20.54
C PRO A 14 -19.32 -5.71 22.07
N LYS A 15 -18.18 -6.05 22.70
CA LYS A 15 -17.98 -6.01 24.15
C LYS A 15 -17.02 -4.86 24.52
N PRO A 16 -17.37 -4.03 25.52
CA PRO A 16 -16.45 -3.02 26.03
C PRO A 16 -15.29 -3.69 26.76
N ARG A 17 -14.07 -3.24 26.52
CA ARG A 17 -12.87 -3.66 27.26
C ARG A 17 -12.02 -2.43 27.52
N ILE A 18 -11.45 -2.38 28.72
CA ILE A 18 -10.50 -1.33 29.10
C ILE A 18 -9.11 -1.94 29.03
N VAL A 19 -8.23 -1.29 28.27
CA VAL A 19 -6.79 -1.59 28.29
C VAL A 19 -6.05 -0.37 28.83
N GLN A 20 -4.94 -0.62 29.53
CA GLN A 20 -4.17 0.44 30.18
C GLN A 20 -2.69 0.28 29.88
N TYR A 21 -2.02 1.40 29.64
CA TYR A 21 -0.57 1.48 29.49
C TYR A 21 -0.09 2.86 29.95
N ARG A 22 0.99 2.92 30.75
CA ARG A 22 1.58 4.16 31.28
C ARG A 22 0.54 5.13 31.85
N ASN A 23 -0.33 4.64 32.74
CA ASN A 23 -1.44 5.39 33.37
C ASN A 23 -2.49 5.99 32.41
N LYS A 24 -2.42 5.71 31.11
CA LYS A 24 -3.48 6.05 30.15
C LYS A 24 -4.41 4.85 29.98
N ARG A 25 -5.72 5.08 30.11
CA ARG A 25 -6.77 4.08 29.94
C ARG A 25 -7.45 4.28 28.58
N TYR A 26 -7.58 3.20 27.83
CA TYR A 26 -8.29 3.15 26.56
C TYR A 26 -9.52 2.27 26.75
N SER A 27 -10.71 2.88 26.69
CA SER A 27 -11.98 2.18 26.71
C SER A 27 -12.43 1.97 25.27
N VAL A 28 -12.46 0.72 24.82
CA VAL A 28 -12.73 0.37 23.42
C VAL A 28 -13.82 -0.69 23.38
N ARG A 29 -14.75 -0.58 22.42
CA ARG A 29 -15.82 -1.54 22.22
C ARG A 29 -15.66 -2.27 20.89
N LEU A 30 -15.28 -3.54 20.96
CA LEU A 30 -15.03 -4.39 19.80
C LEU A 30 -15.67 -5.77 19.96
N GLU A 31 -15.95 -6.38 18.83
CA GLU A 31 -16.36 -7.77 18.68
C GLU A 31 -15.19 -8.68 19.15
N PRO A 32 -15.47 -9.83 19.79
CA PRO A 32 -14.45 -10.76 20.26
C PRO A 32 -13.39 -11.14 19.24
N ILE A 33 -13.76 -11.32 17.97
CA ILE A 33 -12.80 -11.64 16.91
C ILE A 33 -11.70 -10.58 16.76
N TYR A 34 -12.05 -9.29 16.85
CA TYR A 34 -11.05 -8.22 16.77
C TYR A 34 -10.14 -8.21 17.99
N TRP A 35 -10.67 -8.49 19.19
CA TRP A 35 -9.84 -8.63 20.39
C TRP A 35 -8.83 -9.77 20.27
N GLN A 36 -9.27 -10.92 19.77
CA GLN A 36 -8.40 -12.08 19.55
C GLN A 36 -7.32 -11.77 18.51
N THR A 37 -7.69 -11.12 17.40
CA THR A 37 -6.72 -10.69 16.38
C THR A 37 -5.69 -9.73 16.97
N LEU A 38 -6.11 -8.73 17.75
CA LEU A 38 -5.18 -7.80 18.41
C LEU A 38 -4.24 -8.51 19.40
N GLU A 39 -4.73 -9.53 20.11
CA GLU A 39 -3.90 -10.33 21.02
C GLU A 39 -2.84 -11.13 20.25
N VAL A 40 -3.22 -11.80 19.17
CA VAL A 40 -2.30 -12.53 18.29
C VAL A 40 -1.25 -11.60 17.68
N LEU A 41 -1.66 -10.42 17.20
CA LEU A 41 -0.74 -9.43 16.62
C LEU A 41 0.22 -8.85 17.67
N ALA A 42 -0.27 -8.57 18.88
CA ALA A 42 0.57 -8.12 19.99
C ALA A 42 1.61 -9.19 20.37
N GLU A 43 1.20 -10.46 20.44
CA GLU A 43 2.08 -11.59 20.74
C GLU A 43 3.17 -11.76 19.68
N ARG A 44 2.84 -11.66 18.39
CA ARG A 44 3.81 -11.68 17.28
C ARG A 44 4.89 -10.60 17.43
N GLN A 45 4.52 -9.43 17.95
CA GLN A 45 5.45 -8.32 18.21
C GLN A 45 6.09 -8.39 19.61
N ARG A 46 5.81 -9.43 20.40
CA ARG A 46 6.27 -9.60 21.78
C ARG A 46 5.86 -8.44 22.70
N LEU A 47 4.68 -7.89 22.48
CA LEU A 47 4.10 -6.80 23.26
C LEU A 47 2.91 -7.29 24.08
N ARG A 48 2.71 -6.70 25.27
CA ARG A 48 1.43 -6.84 25.99
C ARG A 48 0.35 -6.07 25.23
N LEU A 49 -0.88 -6.61 25.17
CA LEU A 49 -2.01 -6.00 24.47
C LEU A 49 -2.19 -4.51 24.81
N GLY A 50 -2.09 -4.12 26.08
CA GLY A 50 -2.23 -2.73 26.49
C GLY A 50 -1.19 -1.79 25.88
N ARG A 51 0.06 -2.24 25.75
CA ARG A 51 1.12 -1.48 25.07
C ARG A 51 0.87 -1.41 23.57
N PHE A 52 0.52 -2.53 22.95
CA PHE A 52 0.23 -2.60 21.52
C PHE A 52 -0.91 -1.65 21.11
N VAL A 53 -2.03 -1.69 21.84
CA VAL A 53 -3.16 -0.77 21.62
C VAL A 53 -2.76 0.68 21.88
N ALA A 54 -1.90 0.95 22.86
CA ALA A 54 -1.41 2.30 23.12
C ALA A 54 -0.55 2.84 21.96
N GLU A 55 0.36 2.04 21.42
CA GLU A 55 1.19 2.41 20.26
C GLU A 55 0.33 2.66 19.00
N LEU A 56 -0.74 1.87 18.81
CA LEU A 56 -1.73 2.12 17.75
C LEU A 56 -2.51 3.42 17.98
N ALA A 57 -2.88 3.72 19.23
CA ALA A 57 -3.60 4.95 19.57
C ALA A 57 -2.72 6.20 19.44
N GLU A 58 -1.41 6.10 19.65
CA GLU A 58 -0.46 7.22 19.46
C GLU A 58 -0.32 7.62 17.98
N ARG A 59 -0.59 6.70 17.06
CA ARG A 59 -0.52 6.92 15.60
C ARG A 59 -1.87 7.30 14.98
N TYR A 60 -2.93 7.37 15.79
CA TYR A 60 -4.28 7.61 15.32
C TYR A 60 -4.82 8.93 15.86
N ASP A 61 -5.11 9.87 14.96
CA ASP A 61 -5.65 11.20 15.29
C ASP A 61 -7.14 11.36 14.92
N GLY A 62 -7.82 10.25 14.59
CA GLY A 62 -9.22 10.28 14.17
C GLY A 62 -10.23 10.19 15.32
N PRO A 63 -11.52 10.43 15.04
CA PRO A 63 -12.55 10.49 16.08
C PRO A 63 -13.02 9.11 16.59
N ASN A 64 -12.74 8.01 15.89
CA ASN A 64 -13.29 6.69 16.19
C ASN A 64 -12.24 5.58 16.21
N PHE A 65 -11.59 5.45 17.36
CA PHE A 65 -10.52 4.46 17.57
C PHE A 65 -11.02 3.01 17.46
N SER A 66 -12.27 2.72 17.81
CA SER A 66 -12.83 1.36 17.65
C SER A 66 -12.96 0.99 16.17
N SER A 67 -13.44 1.90 15.32
CA SER A 67 -13.49 1.66 13.87
C SER A 67 -12.09 1.52 13.27
N TYR A 68 -11.13 2.34 13.71
CA TYR A 68 -9.74 2.20 13.32
C TYR A 68 -9.18 0.80 13.62
N LEU A 69 -9.40 0.27 14.82
CA LEU A 69 -8.92 -1.06 15.19
C LEU A 69 -9.57 -2.19 14.37
N ARG A 70 -10.84 -2.04 13.98
CA ARG A 70 -11.50 -2.99 13.07
C ARG A 70 -10.83 -3.00 11.69
N VAL A 71 -10.62 -1.81 11.11
CA VAL A 71 -9.95 -1.66 9.82
C VAL A 71 -8.52 -2.20 9.89
N PHE A 72 -7.78 -1.88 10.96
CA PHE A 72 -6.44 -2.40 11.20
C PHE A 72 -6.41 -3.93 11.18
N CYS A 73 -7.29 -4.59 11.92
CA CYS A 73 -7.37 -6.05 11.94
C CYS A 73 -7.73 -6.64 10.56
N MET A 74 -8.63 -5.99 9.82
CA MET A 74 -9.01 -6.44 8.47
C MET A 74 -7.85 -6.32 7.48
N LEU A 75 -7.08 -5.22 7.52
CA LEU A 75 -5.91 -5.02 6.68
C LEU A 75 -4.79 -6.02 7.00
N GLU A 76 -4.54 -6.30 8.28
CA GLU A 76 -3.59 -7.33 8.71
C GLU A 76 -4.00 -8.73 8.21
N GLY A 77 -5.31 -9.03 8.24
CA GLY A 77 -5.86 -10.26 7.67
C GLY A 77 -5.67 -10.34 6.15
N GLU A 78 -5.93 -9.25 5.43
CA GLU A 78 -5.74 -9.17 3.97
C GLU A 78 -4.27 -9.33 3.58
N GLN A 79 -3.34 -8.72 4.35
CA GLN A 79 -1.91 -8.92 4.17
C GLN A 79 -1.47 -10.36 4.47
N ALA A 80 -2.00 -10.98 5.52
CA ALA A 80 -1.68 -12.36 5.85
C ALA A 80 -2.13 -13.32 4.73
N LEU A 81 -3.33 -13.12 4.19
CA LEU A 81 -3.83 -13.87 3.05
C LEU A 81 -2.98 -13.63 1.79
N ALA A 82 -2.57 -12.38 1.54
CA ALA A 82 -1.67 -12.05 0.44
C ALA A 82 -0.31 -12.75 0.58
N ARG A 83 0.26 -12.83 1.79
CA ARG A 83 1.51 -13.56 2.07
C ARG A 83 1.39 -15.04 1.72
N GLU A 84 0.32 -15.68 2.18
CA GLU A 84 0.08 -17.10 1.90
C GLU A 84 -0.14 -17.35 0.41
N THR A 85 -0.96 -16.51 -0.22
CA THR A 85 -1.33 -16.63 -1.64
C THR A 85 -0.14 -16.39 -2.58
N LEU A 86 0.72 -15.42 -2.25
CA LEU A 86 1.82 -14.96 -3.10
C LEU A 86 3.18 -15.57 -2.73
N GLY A 87 3.26 -16.42 -1.70
CA GLY A 87 4.52 -16.85 -1.10
C GLY A 87 4.65 -18.31 -0.69
N PRO A 88 4.38 -19.32 -1.55
CA PRO A 88 4.71 -20.70 -1.21
C PRO A 88 6.20 -21.06 -1.36
N THR A 89 7.09 -20.11 -1.71
CA THR A 89 8.53 -20.36 -1.97
C THR A 89 9.43 -19.47 -1.10
N HIS A 90 10.71 -19.85 -0.95
CA HIS A 90 11.70 -19.28 -0.02
C HIS A 90 11.91 -17.75 -0.11
N HIS A 91 11.41 -17.08 -1.16
CA HIS A 91 11.31 -15.63 -1.27
C HIS A 91 9.94 -15.30 -1.88
N GLY A 92 8.94 -15.06 -1.04
CA GLY A 92 7.59 -14.77 -1.52
C GLY A 92 7.58 -13.50 -2.38
N LEU A 93 6.62 -13.38 -3.30
CA LEU A 93 6.54 -12.16 -4.14
C LEU A 93 6.36 -10.89 -3.30
N LEU A 94 5.71 -10.99 -2.13
CA LEU A 94 5.65 -9.89 -1.18
C LEU A 94 7.05 -9.46 -0.72
N ASP A 95 7.94 -10.40 -0.42
CA ASP A 95 9.32 -10.12 0.00
C ASP A 95 10.13 -9.50 -1.14
N VAL A 96 9.91 -9.97 -2.38
CA VAL A 96 10.51 -9.35 -3.56
C VAL A 96 10.05 -7.91 -3.69
N VAL A 97 8.75 -7.63 -3.53
CA VAL A 97 8.23 -6.26 -3.65
C VAL A 97 8.79 -5.36 -2.58
N THR A 98 8.71 -5.76 -1.30
CA THR A 98 9.09 -4.94 -0.15
C THR A 98 10.59 -4.66 -0.08
N ASN A 99 11.45 -5.53 -0.61
CA ASN A 99 12.90 -5.37 -0.62
C ASN A 99 13.47 -4.87 -1.96
N CYS A 100 12.64 -4.69 -2.99
CA CYS A 100 13.10 -4.18 -4.29
C CYS A 100 13.53 -2.70 -4.18
N PRO A 101 14.64 -2.30 -4.83
CA PRO A 101 15.06 -0.89 -4.85
C PRO A 101 14.20 -0.02 -5.78
N ASN A 102 13.46 -0.62 -6.73
CA ASN A 102 12.58 0.12 -7.62
C ASN A 102 11.25 0.42 -6.92
N PRO A 103 10.72 1.66 -6.95
CA PRO A 103 9.46 1.97 -6.27
C PRO A 103 8.33 1.03 -6.70
N GLY A 104 7.71 0.37 -5.73
CA GLY A 104 6.66 -0.60 -5.99
C GLY A 104 5.69 -0.81 -4.86
N LEU A 105 4.50 -1.29 -5.24
CA LEU A 105 3.42 -1.61 -4.32
C LEU A 105 2.60 -2.81 -4.80
N ILE A 106 1.87 -3.41 -3.87
CA ILE A 106 0.90 -4.46 -4.09
C ILE A 106 -0.50 -3.92 -3.85
N LEU A 107 -1.41 -4.27 -4.75
CA LEU A 107 -2.80 -3.84 -4.76
C LEU A 107 -3.72 -5.06 -4.66
N SER A 108 -4.81 -4.92 -3.91
CA SER A 108 -5.89 -5.90 -3.91
C SER A 108 -6.77 -5.77 -5.14
N ARG A 109 -7.72 -6.70 -5.32
CA ARG A 109 -8.79 -6.62 -6.31
C ARG A 109 -9.52 -5.28 -6.34
N TYR A 110 -9.62 -4.59 -5.20
CA TYR A 110 -10.32 -3.31 -5.09
C TYR A 110 -9.40 -2.09 -5.23
N ARG A 111 -8.16 -2.28 -5.71
CA ARG A 111 -7.11 -1.25 -5.80
C ARG A 111 -6.71 -0.68 -4.44
N THR A 112 -6.94 -1.42 -3.37
CA THR A 112 -6.45 -1.10 -2.03
C THR A 112 -4.97 -1.43 -1.95
N VAL A 113 -4.15 -0.51 -1.44
CA VAL A 113 -2.73 -0.77 -1.22
C VAL A 113 -2.54 -1.74 -0.06
N ILE A 114 -2.00 -2.91 -0.35
CA ILE A 114 -1.73 -3.98 0.62
C ILE A 114 -0.35 -3.78 1.25
N ALA A 115 0.64 -3.48 0.42
CA ALA A 115 2.03 -3.30 0.82
C ALA A 115 2.73 -2.41 -0.19
N TYR A 116 3.83 -1.79 0.23
CA TYR A 116 4.71 -0.99 -0.62
C TYR A 116 6.13 -1.03 -0.07
N ASN A 117 7.13 -0.70 -0.90
CA ASN A 117 8.53 -0.62 -0.46
C ASN A 117 8.97 0.80 -0.09
N SER A 118 10.12 0.92 0.57
CA SER A 118 10.67 2.22 0.97
C SER A 118 10.81 3.19 -0.20
N ALA A 119 11.27 2.70 -1.36
CA ALA A 119 11.44 3.51 -2.57
C ALA A 119 10.12 4.14 -3.06
N PHE A 120 8.99 3.43 -2.94
CA PHE A 120 7.67 4.02 -3.19
C PHE A 120 7.30 5.07 -2.16
N GLY A 121 7.57 4.81 -0.87
CA GLY A 121 7.35 5.78 0.20
C GLY A 121 8.16 7.07 -0.01
N GLU A 122 9.42 6.95 -0.42
CA GLU A 122 10.29 8.09 -0.74
C GLU A 122 9.79 8.86 -1.98
N TRP A 123 9.36 8.14 -3.02
CA TRP A 123 8.77 8.74 -4.20
C TRP A 123 7.46 9.47 -3.89
N LEU A 124 6.61 8.93 -3.02
CA LEU A 124 5.41 9.62 -2.57
C LEU A 124 5.80 10.83 -1.72
N GLY A 125 6.77 10.68 -0.82
CA GLY A 125 7.15 11.68 0.16
C GLY A 125 6.31 11.59 1.43
N PRO A 126 6.33 12.64 2.28
CA PRO A 126 5.45 12.74 3.43
C PRO A 126 4.00 12.67 2.94
N ALA A 127 3.32 11.56 3.25
CA ALA A 127 1.92 11.40 2.93
C ALA A 127 1.09 11.82 4.15
N ASP A 128 0.11 12.69 3.92
CA ASP A 128 -0.87 13.09 4.96
C ASP A 128 -1.86 11.97 5.29
N VAL A 129 -1.82 10.87 4.53
CA VAL A 129 -2.70 9.71 4.65
C VAL A 129 -1.90 8.43 4.79
N ALA A 130 -2.45 7.48 5.55
CA ALA A 130 -1.90 6.14 5.64
C ALA A 130 -1.93 5.48 4.24
N VAL A 131 -0.75 5.09 3.74
CA VAL A 131 -0.62 4.49 2.39
C VAL A 131 -1.25 3.11 2.35
N ILE A 132 -0.98 2.25 3.34
CA ILE A 132 -1.59 0.93 3.44
C ILE A 132 -3.08 1.07 3.78
N GLY A 133 -3.92 0.36 3.04
CA GLY A 133 -5.37 0.40 3.18
C GLY A 133 -6.05 1.55 2.42
N ALA A 134 -5.29 2.49 1.87
CA ALA A 134 -5.84 3.50 0.98
C ALA A 134 -6.19 2.89 -0.38
N GLU A 135 -7.26 3.39 -1.00
CA GLU A 135 -7.53 3.09 -2.40
C GLU A 135 -6.57 3.91 -3.26
N LEU A 136 -5.98 3.28 -4.27
CA LEU A 136 -4.87 3.84 -5.03
C LEU A 136 -5.14 5.24 -5.61
N THR A 137 -6.35 5.51 -6.10
CA THR A 137 -6.73 6.81 -6.69
C THR A 137 -6.92 7.91 -5.67
N THR A 138 -7.00 7.57 -4.37
CA THR A 138 -6.95 8.56 -3.29
C THR A 138 -5.53 9.06 -3.02
N LEU A 139 -4.52 8.24 -3.37
CA LEU A 139 -3.11 8.58 -3.19
C LEU A 139 -2.57 9.33 -4.42
N VAL A 140 -2.89 8.86 -5.62
CA VAL A 140 -2.30 9.36 -6.88
C VAL A 140 -3.34 9.46 -7.98
N GLN A 141 -3.16 10.42 -8.89
CA GLN A 141 -3.90 10.43 -10.15
C GLN A 141 -3.30 9.41 -11.11
N ILE A 142 -4.15 8.60 -11.73
CA ILE A 142 -3.74 7.53 -12.64
C ILE A 142 -4.34 7.77 -14.02
N ARG A 143 -3.48 7.69 -15.03
CA ARG A 143 -3.88 7.70 -16.44
C ARG A 143 -3.43 6.42 -17.12
N THR A 144 -4.37 5.71 -17.70
CA THR A 144 -4.15 4.50 -18.49
C THR A 144 -4.61 4.73 -19.94
N ARG A 145 -4.40 3.75 -20.83
CA ARG A 145 -4.85 3.85 -22.24
C ARG A 145 -6.38 3.98 -22.36
N ARG A 146 -7.10 3.29 -21.48
CA ARG A 146 -8.56 3.36 -21.28
C ARG A 146 -8.85 3.85 -19.86
N SER A 147 -10.10 3.88 -19.41
CA SER A 147 -10.36 4.20 -18.01
C SER A 147 -9.68 3.17 -17.09
N LEU A 148 -9.21 3.61 -15.91
CA LEU A 148 -8.56 2.70 -14.95
C LEU A 148 -9.50 1.55 -14.58
N SER A 149 -10.80 1.81 -14.44
CA SER A 149 -11.79 0.79 -14.09
C SER A 149 -11.89 -0.32 -15.15
N GLU A 150 -11.92 0.01 -16.44
CA GLU A 150 -11.95 -0.98 -17.52
C GLU A 150 -10.66 -1.81 -17.58
N VAL A 151 -9.51 -1.13 -17.52
CA VAL A 151 -8.19 -1.79 -17.49
C VAL A 151 -8.09 -2.73 -16.29
N TRP A 152 -8.53 -2.27 -15.13
CA TRP A 152 -8.50 -3.07 -13.91
C TRP A 152 -9.40 -4.30 -14.02
N GLN A 153 -10.60 -4.14 -14.58
CA GLN A 153 -11.51 -5.25 -14.82
C GLN A 153 -10.91 -6.27 -15.79
N ASP A 154 -10.17 -5.84 -16.82
CA ASP A 154 -9.47 -6.72 -17.75
C ASP A 154 -8.34 -7.50 -17.07
N LEU A 155 -7.57 -6.85 -16.20
CA LEU A 155 -6.55 -7.48 -15.37
C LEU A 155 -7.17 -8.51 -14.41
N VAL A 156 -8.28 -8.17 -13.76
CA VAL A 156 -8.99 -9.07 -12.84
C VAL A 156 -9.55 -10.28 -13.57
N ASN A 157 -10.17 -10.07 -14.73
CA ASN A 157 -10.96 -11.11 -15.42
C ASN A 157 -10.14 -12.10 -16.25
N GLY A 158 -8.86 -11.84 -16.52
CA GLY A 158 -8.13 -12.72 -17.42
C GLY A 158 -7.55 -12.06 -18.65
N ARG A 159 -8.19 -10.98 -19.10
CA ARG A 159 -8.09 -10.46 -20.48
C ARG A 159 -6.76 -9.78 -20.78
N GLU A 160 -6.18 -9.12 -19.78
CA GLU A 160 -4.82 -8.58 -19.85
C GLU A 160 -3.98 -9.15 -18.70
N ALA A 161 -2.70 -9.43 -18.93
CA ALA A 161 -1.77 -9.81 -17.87
C ALA A 161 -0.99 -8.61 -17.30
N LYS A 162 -0.91 -7.53 -18.07
CA LYS A 162 -0.20 -6.31 -17.72
C LYS A 162 -0.85 -5.08 -18.34
N SER A 163 -0.65 -3.92 -17.72
CA SER A 163 -1.04 -2.63 -18.28
C SER A 163 -0.06 -1.52 -17.92
N GLU A 164 0.09 -0.54 -18.79
CA GLU A 164 0.92 0.65 -18.54
C GLU A 164 0.05 1.81 -18.03
N ALA A 165 0.59 2.55 -17.07
CA ALA A 165 -0.04 3.70 -16.46
C ALA A 165 0.94 4.88 -16.34
N LYS A 166 0.39 6.08 -16.23
CA LYS A 166 1.11 7.28 -15.79
C LYS A 166 0.52 7.70 -14.45
N LEU A 167 1.39 7.87 -13.47
CA LEU A 167 1.03 8.32 -12.14
C LEU A 167 1.44 9.78 -11.96
N LEU A 168 0.57 10.54 -11.30
CA LEU A 168 0.84 11.88 -10.85
C LEU A 168 0.45 12.01 -9.38
N TYR A 169 1.43 12.26 -8.54
CA TYR A 169 1.25 12.63 -7.15
C TYR A 169 1.41 14.14 -7.00
N VAL A 170 0.46 14.78 -6.30
CA VAL A 170 0.47 16.23 -6.07
C VAL A 170 0.33 16.48 -4.58
N ALA A 171 1.30 17.17 -4.00
CA ALA A 171 1.31 17.66 -2.63
C ALA A 171 1.73 19.14 -2.62
N PRO A 172 1.48 19.91 -1.55
CA PRO A 172 1.92 21.31 -1.46
C PRO A 172 3.42 21.44 -1.75
N GLY A 173 3.79 22.16 -2.82
CA GLY A 173 5.17 22.38 -3.24
C GLY A 173 5.88 21.18 -3.89
N ARG A 174 5.16 20.08 -4.18
CA ARG A 174 5.75 18.88 -4.79
C ARG A 174 4.81 18.24 -5.80
N VAL A 175 5.33 17.97 -7.00
CA VAL A 175 4.63 17.20 -8.03
C VAL A 175 5.57 16.10 -8.50
N ASN A 176 5.18 14.85 -8.27
CA ASN A 176 5.94 13.69 -8.70
C ASN A 176 5.17 12.96 -9.80
N ALA A 177 5.84 12.73 -10.92
CA ALA A 177 5.28 12.00 -12.05
C ALA A 177 6.16 10.79 -12.36
N ALA A 178 5.52 9.68 -12.73
CA ALA A 178 6.22 8.47 -13.12
C ALA A 178 5.39 7.66 -14.10
N GLN A 179 6.07 6.87 -14.92
CA GLN A 179 5.40 5.77 -15.63
C GLN A 179 5.29 4.60 -14.66
N ALA A 180 4.30 3.74 -14.83
CA ALA A 180 4.18 2.54 -14.05
C ALA A 180 3.67 1.38 -14.88
N THR A 181 4.12 0.19 -14.53
CA THR A 181 3.63 -1.06 -15.10
C THR A 181 2.85 -1.80 -14.01
N ILE A 182 1.61 -2.14 -14.33
CA ILE A 182 0.72 -2.95 -13.49
C ILE A 182 0.79 -4.39 -14.00
N LEU A 183 1.11 -5.33 -13.13
CA LEU A 183 1.17 -6.75 -13.41
C LEU A 183 0.10 -7.48 -12.60
N ALA A 184 -0.78 -8.21 -13.29
CA ALA A 184 -1.79 -9.04 -12.64
C ALA A 184 -1.16 -10.27 -12.00
N LEU A 185 -1.46 -10.48 -10.72
CA LEU A 185 -1.08 -11.67 -9.96
C LEU A 185 -2.35 -12.46 -9.66
N ARG A 186 -2.47 -13.64 -10.28
CA ARG A 186 -3.62 -14.51 -10.09
C ARG A 186 -3.15 -15.77 -9.41
N SER A 187 -3.76 -16.10 -8.28
CA SER A 187 -3.60 -17.43 -7.72
C SER A 187 -4.71 -18.33 -8.23
N GLN A 188 -4.33 -19.38 -8.95
CA GLN A 188 -5.29 -20.40 -9.38
C GLN A 188 -5.84 -21.19 -8.18
N THR A 189 -5.05 -21.33 -7.12
CA THR A 189 -5.39 -22.10 -5.92
C THR A 189 -6.40 -21.38 -5.02
N TYR A 190 -6.22 -20.07 -4.81
CA TYR A 190 -7.02 -19.32 -3.84
C TYR A 190 -8.14 -18.49 -4.48
N GLN A 191 -8.26 -18.46 -5.81
CA GLN A 191 -9.15 -17.56 -6.59
C GLN A 191 -8.99 -16.06 -6.26
N GLU A 192 -7.92 -15.71 -5.56
CA GLU A 192 -7.59 -14.34 -5.20
C GLU A 192 -6.87 -13.62 -6.33
N PHE A 193 -7.11 -12.30 -6.37
CA PHE A 193 -6.46 -11.40 -7.31
C PHE A 193 -5.68 -10.33 -6.54
N TYR A 194 -4.43 -10.20 -6.93
CA TYR A 194 -3.57 -9.07 -6.56
C TYR A 194 -2.97 -8.46 -7.82
N ALA A 195 -2.39 -7.28 -7.68
CA ALA A 195 -1.54 -6.71 -8.72
C ALA A 195 -0.28 -6.12 -8.10
N VAL A 196 0.85 -6.24 -8.79
CA VAL A 196 2.03 -5.42 -8.48
C VAL A 196 2.03 -4.23 -9.39
N MET A 197 2.28 -3.05 -8.85
CA MET A 197 2.56 -1.85 -9.62
C MET A 197 4.01 -1.44 -9.36
N TRP A 198 4.80 -1.36 -10.42
CA TRP A 198 6.17 -0.86 -10.39
C TRP A 198 6.24 0.49 -11.08
N LEU A 199 6.88 1.48 -10.47
CA LEU A 199 7.16 2.73 -11.16
C LEU A 199 8.46 2.62 -11.94
N SER A 200 8.44 3.18 -13.15
CA SER A 200 9.63 3.51 -13.91
C SER A 200 9.88 5.01 -13.72
N LEU A 201 10.81 5.31 -12.82
CA LEU A 201 11.25 6.68 -12.59
C LEU A 201 11.98 7.15 -13.84
N GLN A 202 11.48 8.20 -14.48
CA GLN A 202 12.24 8.83 -15.54
C GLN A 202 13.51 9.40 -14.91
N ALA A 203 14.67 8.89 -15.33
CA ALA A 203 15.94 9.50 -14.97
C ALA A 203 15.85 10.98 -15.32
N LYS A 204 16.00 11.85 -14.31
CA LYS A 204 16.13 13.28 -14.50
C LYS A 204 17.28 13.43 -15.50
N ARG A 205 17.01 13.82 -16.76
CA ARG A 205 18.10 14.14 -17.68
C ARG A 205 18.97 15.17 -16.94
N PRO A 206 20.27 14.92 -16.74
CA PRO A 206 21.12 15.99 -16.24
C PRO A 206 20.93 17.15 -17.20
N SER A 207 20.52 18.30 -16.67
CA SER A 207 20.49 19.53 -17.45
C SER A 207 21.92 19.77 -17.92
N LEU A 208 22.18 19.51 -19.20
CA LEU A 208 23.37 20.00 -19.89
C LEU A 208 23.21 21.53 -20.05
N SER A 209 23.25 22.23 -18.92
CA SER A 209 23.54 23.66 -18.84
C SER A 209 24.97 23.81 -18.33
N GLY A 210 25.90 23.11 -19.00
CA GLY A 210 27.31 23.44 -18.96
C GLY A 210 27.59 24.28 -20.18
N ASN A 211 27.96 25.55 -19.97
CA ASN A 211 28.58 26.38 -21.01
C ASN A 211 29.71 25.57 -21.64
N LEU A 212 29.49 25.06 -22.86
CA LEU A 212 30.58 24.62 -23.70
C LEU A 212 31.43 25.85 -23.99
N PRO A 213 32.74 25.83 -23.73
CA PRO A 213 33.61 26.93 -24.15
C PRO A 213 33.55 27.01 -25.68
N VAL A 214 33.19 28.18 -26.19
CA VAL A 214 33.28 28.49 -27.62
C VAL A 214 34.75 28.33 -28.04
N PRO A 215 35.07 27.51 -29.04
CA PRO A 215 36.45 27.40 -29.52
C PRO A 215 36.87 28.74 -30.16
N PRO A 216 38.11 29.21 -29.93
CA PRO A 216 38.58 30.45 -30.51
C PRO A 216 38.61 30.35 -32.04
N SER A 217 38.05 31.37 -32.70
CA SER A 217 38.09 31.54 -34.15
C SER A 217 39.55 31.58 -34.62
N ARG A 218 39.91 30.72 -35.57
CA ARG A 218 41.20 30.78 -36.27
C ARG A 218 41.30 32.13 -36.97
N ALA A 219 42.22 32.97 -36.49
CA ALA A 219 42.67 34.14 -37.23
C ALA A 219 43.43 33.66 -38.47
N SER A 220 42.99 34.13 -39.62
CA SER A 220 43.73 34.16 -40.86
C SER A 220 45.05 34.89 -40.62
N LEU A 221 46.17 34.25 -40.93
CA LEU A 221 47.43 34.92 -41.19
C LEU A 221 47.83 34.52 -42.60
N ASP A 222 47.67 35.49 -43.50
CA ASP A 222 48.41 35.62 -44.74
C ASP A 222 49.91 35.77 -44.45
N GLU A 223 50.70 35.47 -45.49
CA GLU A 223 52.18 35.49 -45.65
C GLU A 223 52.97 34.25 -45.21
#